data_AF-A0A934WZ60-F1
#
_entry.id   AF-A0A934WZ60-F1
#
_cell.length_a   1.000
_cell.length_b   1.000
_cell.length_c   1.000
_cell.angle_alpha   90.00
_cell.angle_beta   90.00
_cell.angle_gamma   90.00
#
_symmetry.space_group_name_H-M   'P 1'
#
loop_
_entity.id
_entity.type
_entity.pdbx_description
1 polymer ?
#
loop_
_entity_poly.entity_id
_entity_poly.type
_entity_poly.pdbx_seq_one_letter_code
_entity_poly.pdbx_strand_id
1 'polypeptide(L)'
;MQGKIISRIIILGTIALIGMLIVQSIWLSRSLDSRKRQFTQNVQAALRATSEAIISSNEANSKQMHPVEQLSSNYFVVMINGAIQPETLKTLLIRELTLRNVNLDFEFSIYDCSNEKLVFGNYISNEAKQKLGTEFPEINKDDYYFSVLFPSISFQLIQEMQIWVISIIILLIIVIIFSYTVYALFKQKRLSEIQKDFINNMTHEFKTPLTAISVCAEVISDKNILNDQERLWQYTSIIHKEAERLAGHVQKLLQASKIEQKVVQLNISEVEVSSLINECIEQLKPVFEKAGGRVTFTENLKGLKLRTDAFHLGNMIYNLLDNAIKYGGDPALIEINSATNGNEVQISISDNGGGILKKQQQNIFERFFRVTSGDIHDVKGFGLGLFYVKQMSKVLKGDVFIQKSDESGSIFILKLANYE
;
A
#
# COMPACT_ATOMS: atom_id res chain seq x y z
N MET A 1 -13.42 -19.73 16.24
CA MET A 1 -13.24 -18.93 17.48
C MET A 1 -12.08 -17.92 17.38
N GLN A 2 -10.91 -18.31 16.88
CA GLN A 2 -9.72 -17.43 16.80
C GLN A 2 -9.89 -16.17 15.92
N GLY A 3 -10.63 -16.24 14.80
CA GLY A 3 -10.83 -15.07 13.93
C GLY A 3 -11.61 -13.91 14.59
N LYS A 4 -12.58 -14.23 15.45
CA LYS A 4 -13.30 -13.21 16.25
C LYS A 4 -12.40 -12.58 17.31
N ILE A 5 -11.43 -13.33 17.85
CA ILE A 5 -10.46 -12.82 18.82
C ILE A 5 -9.50 -11.83 18.14
N ILE A 6 -8.92 -12.21 16.98
CA ILE A 6 -8.02 -11.33 16.21
C ILE A 6 -8.72 -10.04 15.80
N SER A 7 -9.95 -10.13 15.29
CA SER A 7 -10.73 -8.94 14.92
C SER A 7 -11.00 -8.03 16.13
N ARG A 8 -11.34 -8.59 17.30
CA ARG A 8 -11.51 -7.81 18.53
C ARG A 8 -10.21 -7.12 18.96
N ILE A 9 -9.06 -7.79 18.87
CA ILE A 9 -7.76 -7.20 19.20
C ILE A 9 -7.45 -6.02 18.27
N ILE A 10 -7.69 -6.17 16.96
CA ILE A 10 -7.47 -5.09 15.99
C ILE A 10 -8.39 -3.89 16.29
N ILE A 11 -9.67 -4.15 16.58
CA ILE A 11 -10.63 -3.09 16.94
C ILE A 11 -10.18 -2.36 18.21
N LEU A 12 -9.84 -3.10 19.27
CA LEU A 12 -9.36 -2.53 20.54
C LEU A 12 -8.07 -1.74 20.34
N GLY A 13 -7.11 -2.26 19.58
CA GLY A 13 -5.87 -1.56 19.25
C GLY A 13 -6.09 -0.28 18.47
N THR A 14 -7.02 -0.30 17.50
CA THR A 14 -7.39 0.89 16.71
C THR A 14 -8.05 1.95 17.59
N ILE A 15 -8.98 1.55 18.48
CA ILE A 15 -9.61 2.45 19.45
C ILE A 15 -8.55 3.06 20.38
N ALA A 16 -7.60 2.27 20.87
CA ALA A 16 -6.53 2.75 21.73
C ALA A 16 -5.63 3.77 21.02
N LEU A 17 -5.26 3.54 19.76
CA LEU A 17 -4.45 4.48 18.97
C LEU A 17 -5.20 5.80 18.68
N ILE A 18 -6.48 5.72 18.34
CA ILE A 18 -7.33 6.92 18.18
C ILE A 18 -7.42 7.69 19.50
N GLY A 19 -7.63 6.98 20.62
CA GLY A 19 -7.63 7.58 21.95
C GLY A 19 -6.30 8.31 22.26
N MET A 20 -5.16 7.69 21.97
CA MET A 20 -3.85 8.32 22.15
C MET A 20 -3.68 9.57 21.27
N LEU A 21 -4.11 9.53 20.00
CA LEU A 21 -4.06 10.69 19.11
C LEU A 21 -4.88 11.87 19.65
N ILE A 22 -6.10 11.58 20.15
CA ILE A 22 -6.96 12.60 20.75
C ILE A 22 -6.30 13.19 22.00
N VAL A 23 -5.78 12.34 22.89
CA VAL A 23 -5.11 12.78 24.12
C VAL A 23 -3.89 13.64 23.81
N GLN A 24 -3.03 13.21 22.87
CA GLN A 24 -1.86 14.00 22.45
C GLN A 24 -2.26 15.34 21.82
N SER A 25 -3.31 15.37 21.00
CA SER A 25 -3.83 16.61 20.39
C SER A 25 -4.33 17.60 21.45
N ILE A 26 -5.09 17.13 22.43
CA ILE A 26 -5.58 17.96 23.55
C ILE A 26 -4.40 18.52 24.35
N TRP A 27 -3.43 17.67 24.69
CA TRP A 27 -2.26 18.11 25.46
C TRP A 27 -1.37 19.08 24.69
N LEU A 28 -1.15 18.87 23.39
CA LEU A 28 -0.40 19.77 22.52
C LEU A 28 -1.05 21.16 22.51
N SER A 29 -2.36 21.22 22.28
CA SER A 29 -3.11 22.48 22.28
C SER A 29 -3.00 23.18 23.63
N ARG A 30 -3.23 22.45 24.73
CA ARG A 30 -3.11 23.01 26.09
C ARG A 30 -1.70 23.50 26.40
N SER A 31 -0.68 22.78 25.96
CA SER A 31 0.71 23.18 26.17
C SER A 31 1.07 24.43 25.36
N LEU A 32 0.58 24.55 24.12
CA LEU A 32 0.74 25.77 23.32
C LEU A 32 0.05 26.96 23.97
N ASP A 33 -1.20 26.79 24.42
CA ASP A 33 -1.97 27.85 25.08
C ASP A 33 -1.31 28.30 26.38
N SER A 34 -0.80 27.35 27.17
CA SER A 34 -0.06 27.64 28.41
C SER A 34 1.20 28.46 28.13
N ARG A 35 2.01 28.07 27.14
CA ARG A 35 3.21 28.83 26.74
C ARG A 35 2.89 30.22 26.24
N LYS A 36 1.84 30.37 25.42
CA LYS A 36 1.35 31.69 24.95
C LYS A 36 0.95 32.61 26.10
N ARG A 37 0.24 32.07 27.11
CA ARG A 37 -0.16 32.83 28.31
C ARG A 37 1.05 33.25 29.13
N GLN A 38 2.00 32.35 29.38
CA GLN A 38 3.21 32.65 30.13
C GLN A 38 4.05 33.72 29.43
N PHE A 39 4.22 33.61 28.12
CA PHE A 39 4.90 34.64 27.32
C PHE A 39 4.21 36.00 27.47
N THR A 40 2.89 36.04 27.28
CA THR A 40 2.10 37.28 27.37
C THR A 40 2.24 37.94 28.74
N GLN A 41 2.18 37.16 29.82
CA GLN A 41 2.37 37.64 31.19
C GLN A 41 3.77 38.21 31.41
N ASN A 42 4.80 37.52 30.93
CA ASN A 42 6.19 37.95 31.06
C ASN A 42 6.44 39.25 30.29
N VAL A 43 5.93 39.36 29.05
CA VAL A 43 6.02 40.59 28.26
C VAL A 43 5.27 41.74 28.91
N GLN A 44 4.01 41.53 29.31
CA GLN A 44 3.24 42.58 29.99
C GLN A 44 3.93 43.06 31.27
N ALA A 45 4.49 42.15 32.06
CA ALA A 45 5.24 42.51 33.26
C ALA A 45 6.55 43.26 32.95
N ALA A 46 7.27 42.88 31.87
CA ALA A 46 8.48 43.58 31.41
C ALA A 46 8.15 45.01 30.95
N LEU A 47 7.08 45.15 30.16
CA LEU A 47 6.63 46.42 29.59
C LEU A 47 6.11 47.38 30.68
N ARG A 48 5.39 46.87 31.68
CA ARG A 48 4.98 47.66 32.86
C ARG A 48 6.19 48.18 33.64
N ALA A 49 7.15 47.30 33.95
CA ALA A 49 8.37 47.70 34.66
C ALA A 49 9.21 48.71 33.86
N THR A 50 9.25 48.57 32.53
CA THR A 50 9.90 49.54 31.63
C THR A 50 9.22 50.91 31.71
N SER A 51 7.89 50.95 31.65
CA SER A 51 7.11 52.20 31.80
C SER A 51 7.36 52.85 33.17
N GLU A 52 7.33 52.07 34.25
CA GLU A 52 7.61 52.56 35.62
C GLU A 52 9.04 53.14 35.76
N ALA A 53 10.04 52.50 35.13
CA ALA A 53 11.42 53.00 35.12
C ALA A 53 11.57 54.32 34.34
N ILE A 54 10.84 54.48 33.23
CA ILE A 54 10.82 55.73 32.46
C ILE A 54 10.14 56.86 33.24
N ILE A 55 9.07 56.55 34.00
CA ILE A 55 8.36 57.53 34.81
C ILE A 55 9.20 57.99 36.00
N SER A 56 9.82 57.06 36.73
CA SER A 56 10.63 57.38 37.92
C SER A 56 11.89 58.22 37.61
N SER A 57 12.33 58.27 36.35
CA SER A 57 13.44 59.12 35.90
C SER A 57 13.01 60.52 35.43
N ASN A 58 11.71 60.77 35.26
CA ASN A 58 11.15 62.06 34.85
C ASN A 58 10.30 62.65 35.99
N GLU A 59 10.83 63.64 36.72
CA GLU A 59 10.18 64.28 37.89
C GLU A 59 8.81 64.95 37.59
N ALA A 60 8.44 65.12 36.31
CA ALA A 60 7.19 65.74 35.88
C ALA A 60 5.96 64.80 35.81
N ASN A 61 6.11 63.50 36.00
CA ASN A 61 5.04 62.52 35.74
C ASN A 61 4.44 61.93 37.03
N SER A 62 3.39 62.55 37.54
CA SER A 62 2.65 62.07 38.72
C SER A 62 1.60 60.99 38.38
N LYS A 63 1.73 59.81 39.00
CA LYS A 63 0.66 58.87 39.42
C LYS A 63 -0.48 58.59 38.43
N GLN A 64 -0.20 58.11 37.22
CA GLN A 64 -1.21 57.44 36.40
C GLN A 64 -0.74 56.05 35.96
N MET A 65 -1.62 55.05 36.10
CA MET A 65 -1.35 53.67 35.71
C MET A 65 -1.50 53.58 34.20
N HIS A 66 -0.38 53.42 33.47
CA HIS A 66 -0.43 53.25 32.03
C HIS A 66 -0.70 51.79 31.67
N PRO A 67 -1.83 51.48 31.02
CA PRO A 67 -2.13 50.11 30.64
C PRO A 67 -1.19 49.64 29.53
N VAL A 68 -0.63 48.44 29.70
CA VAL A 68 -0.04 47.70 28.59
C VAL A 68 -1.17 47.02 27.84
N GLU A 69 -1.40 47.45 26.61
CA GLU A 69 -2.39 46.87 25.72
C GLU A 69 -1.74 45.87 24.77
N GLN A 70 -2.32 44.68 24.70
CA GLN A 70 -1.95 43.68 23.70
C GLN A 70 -2.92 43.77 22.53
N LEU A 71 -2.43 44.16 21.35
CA LEU A 71 -3.25 44.28 20.15
C LEU A 71 -3.23 43.00 19.30
N SER A 72 -2.16 42.21 19.37
CA SER A 72 -2.07 40.89 18.76
C SER A 72 -1.20 39.94 19.59
N SER A 73 -1.10 38.67 19.19
CA SER A 73 -0.26 37.67 19.88
C SER A 73 1.23 38.05 19.95
N ASN A 74 1.68 38.93 19.06
CA ASN A 74 3.08 39.35 18.95
C ASN A 74 3.29 40.86 19.03
N TYR A 75 2.24 41.67 19.26
CA TYR A 75 2.32 43.13 19.24
C TYR A 75 1.70 43.75 20.50
N PHE A 76 2.48 44.60 21.16
CA PHE A 76 2.16 45.23 22.44
C PHE A 76 2.40 46.73 22.38
N VAL A 77 1.56 47.49 23.07
CA VAL A 77 1.58 48.96 23.08
C VAL A 77 1.48 49.46 24.51
N VAL A 78 2.27 50.48 24.82
CA VAL A 78 2.36 51.07 26.16
C VAL A 78 2.27 52.57 26.06
N MET A 79 1.27 53.14 26.75
CA MET A 79 1.11 54.59 26.82
C MET A 79 2.08 55.20 27.81
N ILE A 80 2.59 56.38 27.49
CA ILE A 80 3.46 57.16 28.35
C ILE A 80 3.05 58.63 28.22
N ASN A 81 3.02 59.36 29.33
CA ASN A 81 2.78 60.81 29.29
C ASN A 81 4.12 61.56 29.16
N GLY A 82 4.76 61.53 27.99
CA GLY A 82 5.94 62.34 27.73
C GLY A 82 6.93 61.77 26.72
N ALA A 83 7.86 62.63 26.29
CA ALA A 83 8.91 62.27 25.33
C ALA A 83 9.86 61.20 25.88
N ILE A 84 10.18 60.21 25.06
CA ILE A 84 11.02 59.06 25.43
C ILE A 84 12.33 59.13 24.64
N GLN A 85 13.47 59.05 25.33
CA GLN A 85 14.77 58.91 24.67
C GLN A 85 14.95 57.49 24.10
N PRO A 86 15.23 57.32 22.79
CA PRO A 86 15.29 56.00 22.15
C PRO A 86 16.30 55.02 22.76
N GLU A 87 17.53 55.47 23.08
CA GLU A 87 18.55 54.58 23.64
C GLU A 87 18.22 54.16 25.08
N THR A 88 17.62 55.04 25.88
CA THR A 88 17.16 54.72 27.23
C THR A 88 16.07 53.65 27.20
N LEU A 89 15.08 53.80 26.30
CA LEU A 89 14.02 52.80 26.11
C LEU A 89 14.60 51.45 25.69
N LYS A 90 15.53 51.43 24.73
CA LYS A 90 16.20 50.22 24.27
C LYS A 90 16.90 49.47 25.40
N THR A 91 17.71 50.16 26.21
CA THR A 91 18.43 49.54 27.32
C THR A 91 17.47 48.98 28.37
N LEU A 92 16.40 49.69 28.69
CA LEU A 92 15.39 49.22 29.64
C LEU A 92 14.61 48.02 29.11
N LEU A 93 14.19 48.03 27.83
CA LEU A 93 13.49 46.90 27.21
C LEU A 93 14.35 45.63 27.22
N ILE A 94 15.62 45.73 26.81
CA ILE A 94 16.56 44.59 26.81
C ILE A 94 16.68 44.03 28.24
N ARG A 95 16.88 44.90 29.24
CA ARG A 95 17.03 44.50 30.63
C ARG A 95 15.77 43.80 31.17
N GLU A 96 14.61 44.45 31.06
CA GLU A 96 13.37 43.96 31.68
C GLU A 96 12.81 42.71 30.99
N LEU A 97 12.99 42.57 29.68
CA LEU A 97 12.63 41.36 28.92
C LEU A 97 13.56 40.18 29.29
N THR A 98 14.87 40.41 29.36
CA THR A 98 15.84 39.37 29.74
C THR A 98 15.62 38.89 31.17
N LEU A 99 15.35 39.79 32.12
CA LEU A 99 15.05 39.44 33.51
C LEU A 99 13.83 38.53 33.67
N ARG A 100 12.92 38.54 32.70
CA ARG A 100 11.70 37.71 32.69
C ARG A 100 11.79 36.54 31.70
N ASN A 101 13.01 36.19 31.28
CA ASN A 101 13.30 35.12 30.33
C ASN A 101 12.60 35.29 28.97
N VAL A 102 12.32 36.52 28.55
CA VAL A 102 11.84 36.82 27.20
C VAL A 102 13.05 37.08 26.31
N ASN A 103 13.74 36.00 25.94
CA ASN A 103 14.94 36.02 25.11
C ASN A 103 14.56 35.84 23.63
N LEU A 104 13.76 36.78 23.13
CA LEU A 104 13.24 36.80 21.76
C LEU A 104 13.76 38.05 21.06
N ASP A 105 14.02 37.93 19.75
CA ASP A 105 14.24 39.10 18.91
C ASP A 105 12.97 39.95 18.89
N PHE A 106 13.13 41.27 18.99
CA PHE A 106 12.01 42.19 19.03
C PHE A 106 12.30 43.50 18.30
N GLU A 107 11.25 44.08 17.76
CA GLU A 107 11.25 45.41 17.19
C GLU A 107 10.51 46.35 18.13
N PHE A 108 10.97 47.59 18.25
CA PHE A 108 10.21 48.61 18.99
C PHE A 108 10.14 49.92 18.23
N SER A 109 9.04 50.65 18.42
CA SER A 109 8.82 51.99 17.87
C SER A 109 8.33 52.97 18.92
N ILE A 110 8.61 54.26 18.69
CA ILE A 110 8.15 55.37 19.53
C ILE A 110 7.30 56.30 18.66
N TYR A 111 6.11 56.64 19.15
CA TYR A 111 5.19 57.57 18.52
C TYR A 111 5.09 58.86 19.34
N ASP A 112 5.18 60.00 18.64
CA ASP A 112 5.01 61.34 19.19
C ASP A 112 3.73 61.96 18.61
N CYS A 113 2.76 62.21 19.48
CA CYS A 113 1.47 62.80 19.10
C CYS A 113 1.59 64.27 18.66
N SER A 114 2.68 64.97 18.99
CA SER A 114 2.87 66.39 18.65
C SER A 114 3.22 66.61 17.18
N ASN A 115 3.78 65.60 16.51
CA ASN A 115 4.24 65.68 15.13
C ASN A 115 3.53 64.69 14.18
N GLU A 116 2.54 63.94 14.68
CA GLU A 116 1.81 62.87 13.95
C GLU A 116 2.73 61.93 13.15
N LYS A 117 3.91 61.61 13.72
CA LYS A 117 4.95 60.87 13.02
C LYS A 117 5.57 59.80 13.92
N LEU A 118 5.87 58.66 13.31
CA LEU A 118 6.74 57.64 13.89
C LEU A 118 8.15 58.23 14.00
N VAL A 119 8.60 58.45 15.24
CA VAL A 119 9.86 59.16 15.52
C VAL A 119 11.06 58.22 15.45
N PHE A 120 10.88 56.95 15.83
CA PHE A 120 11.97 55.98 15.89
C PHE A 120 11.47 54.54 15.77
N GLY A 121 12.21 53.70 15.04
CA GLY A 121 11.97 52.25 14.95
C GLY A 121 13.28 51.48 14.83
N ASN A 122 13.51 50.51 15.72
CA ASN A 122 14.76 49.73 15.75
C ASN A 122 14.51 48.22 15.96
N TYR A 123 15.35 47.40 15.32
CA TYR A 123 15.32 45.94 15.39
C TYR A 123 16.41 45.47 16.35
N ILE A 124 16.03 44.74 17.41
CA ILE A 124 16.94 44.18 18.39
C ILE A 124 16.94 42.66 18.23
N SER A 125 18.13 42.14 17.94
CA SER A 125 18.35 40.73 17.64
C SER A 125 19.41 40.16 18.57
N ASN A 126 19.13 38.99 19.14
CA ASN A 126 20.12 38.21 19.89
C ASN A 126 21.11 37.48 18.94
N GLU A 127 20.72 37.21 17.69
CA GLU A 127 21.59 36.73 16.62
C GLU A 127 21.72 37.80 15.53
N ALA A 128 22.91 38.01 14.94
CA ALA A 128 23.16 39.04 13.92
C ALA A 128 22.45 38.76 12.56
N LYS A 129 21.12 38.76 12.53
CA LYS A 129 20.28 38.60 11.34
C LYS A 129 19.50 39.88 11.04
N GLN A 130 19.28 40.09 9.75
CA GLN A 130 18.89 41.34 9.11
C GLN A 130 17.42 41.73 9.40
N LYS A 131 17.16 43.04 9.47
CA LYS A 131 15.84 43.69 9.60
C LYS A 131 14.78 42.99 8.73
N LEU A 132 13.74 42.43 9.34
CA LEU A 132 12.46 42.34 8.67
C LEU A 132 11.85 43.75 8.75
N GLY A 133 11.60 44.36 7.60
CA GLY A 133 10.86 45.63 7.55
C GLY A 133 9.40 45.34 7.84
N THR A 134 9.02 45.37 9.11
CA THR A 134 7.63 45.22 9.51
C THR A 134 6.97 46.59 9.64
N GLU A 135 5.93 46.83 8.85
CA GLU A 135 5.07 48.02 9.02
C GLU A 135 4.40 47.93 10.39
N PHE A 136 4.65 48.92 11.25
CA PHE A 136 3.95 49.04 12.51
C PHE A 136 2.51 49.47 12.23
N PRO A 137 1.49 48.79 12.79
CA PRO A 137 0.12 49.25 12.68
C PRO A 137 0.00 50.67 13.27
N GLU A 138 -0.52 51.63 12.49
CA GLU A 138 -0.82 52.96 13.00
C GLU A 138 -1.97 52.89 13.99
N ILE A 139 -1.74 53.42 15.19
CA ILE A 139 -2.72 53.47 16.27
C ILE A 139 -3.05 54.94 16.47
N ASN A 140 -4.26 55.33 16.10
CA ASN A 140 -4.73 56.70 16.25
C ASN A 140 -5.10 56.95 17.72
N LYS A 141 -4.11 57.33 18.53
CA LYS A 141 -4.28 57.66 19.95
C LYS A 141 -3.52 58.95 20.27
N ASP A 142 -4.15 59.79 21.10
CA ASP A 142 -3.74 61.19 21.34
C ASP A 142 -2.55 61.34 22.31
N ASP A 143 -2.05 60.23 22.88
CA ASP A 143 -0.97 60.20 23.87
C ASP A 143 0.35 59.65 23.27
N TYR A 144 1.49 60.02 23.86
CA TYR A 144 2.78 59.39 23.51
C TYR A 144 2.73 57.90 23.83
N TYR A 145 3.27 57.08 22.94
CA TYR A 145 3.33 55.63 23.18
C TYR A 145 4.55 55.00 22.56
N PHE A 146 4.95 53.87 23.12
CA PHE A 146 5.89 52.98 22.46
C PHE A 146 5.25 51.62 22.22
N SER A 147 5.68 50.95 21.16
CA SER A 147 5.17 49.64 20.79
C SER A 147 6.29 48.64 20.59
N VAL A 148 6.02 47.37 20.86
CA VAL A 148 6.98 46.26 20.78
C VAL A 148 6.37 45.09 20.00
N LEU A 149 7.10 44.60 19.01
CA LEU A 149 6.71 43.52 18.09
C LEU A 149 7.70 42.35 18.19
N PHE A 150 7.19 41.13 18.28
CA PHE A 150 7.97 39.88 18.37
C PHE A 150 7.79 39.01 17.11
N PRO A 151 8.60 39.17 16.05
CA PRO A 151 8.36 38.51 14.76
C PRO A 151 8.51 36.98 14.79
N SER A 152 9.42 36.44 15.62
CA SER A 152 9.80 35.02 15.64
C SER A 152 9.04 34.16 16.67
N ILE A 153 8.05 34.74 17.38
CA ILE A 153 7.40 34.08 18.51
C ILE A 153 6.78 32.72 18.15
N SER A 154 6.11 32.61 16.99
CA SER A 154 5.43 31.37 16.58
C SER A 154 6.40 30.22 16.40
N PHE A 155 7.58 30.48 15.84
CA PHE A 155 8.63 29.48 15.65
C PHE A 155 9.29 29.10 16.97
N GLN A 156 9.62 30.09 17.81
CA GLN A 156 10.28 29.84 19.10
C GLN A 156 9.37 29.09 20.09
N LEU A 157 8.07 29.40 20.12
CA LEU A 157 7.09 28.66 20.93
C LEU A 157 7.04 27.17 20.56
N ILE A 158 7.20 26.82 19.28
CA ILE A 158 7.22 25.43 18.80
C ILE A 158 8.58 24.78 19.11
N GLN A 159 9.68 25.50 18.94
CA GLN A 159 11.03 24.99 19.18
C GLN A 159 11.24 24.57 20.64
N GLU A 160 10.61 25.25 21.59
CA GLU A 160 10.65 24.87 23.02
C GLU A 160 9.77 23.65 23.35
N MET A 161 8.96 23.16 22.40
CA MET A 161 8.04 22.02 22.57
C MET A 161 8.60 20.69 22.04
N GLN A 162 9.92 20.52 22.08
CA GLN A 162 10.61 19.33 21.52
C GLN A 162 10.03 18.00 22.01
N ILE A 163 9.69 17.88 23.30
CA ILE A 163 9.12 16.66 23.88
C ILE A 163 7.79 16.29 23.21
N TRP A 164 6.93 17.29 22.95
CA TRP A 164 5.64 17.06 22.29
C TRP A 164 5.83 16.62 20.84
N VAL A 165 6.74 17.26 20.11
CA VAL A 165 7.08 16.88 18.73
C VAL A 165 7.60 15.44 18.67
N ILE A 166 8.51 15.06 19.57
CA ILE A 166 9.04 13.70 19.67
C ILE A 166 7.91 12.69 19.95
N SER A 167 6.98 13.01 20.87
CA SER A 167 5.87 12.12 21.21
C SER A 167 4.91 11.86 20.04
N ILE A 168 4.71 12.87 19.17
CA ILE A 168 3.90 12.77 17.95
C ILE A 168 4.60 11.89 16.92
N ILE A 169 5.92 12.07 16.73
CA ILE A 169 6.71 11.25 15.81
C ILE A 169 6.66 9.77 16.24
N ILE A 170 6.84 9.50 17.54
CA ILE A 170 6.75 8.13 18.08
C ILE A 170 5.37 7.53 17.83
N LEU A 171 4.29 8.28 18.07
CA LEU A 171 2.93 7.79 17.81
C LEU A 171 2.70 7.49 16.33
N LEU A 172 3.20 8.33 15.43
CA LEU A 172 3.12 8.12 13.99
C LEU A 172 3.84 6.82 13.58
N ILE A 173 5.03 6.57 14.12
CA ILE A 173 5.77 5.31 13.89
C ILE A 173 4.96 4.11 14.39
N ILE A 174 4.35 4.19 15.57
CA ILE A 174 3.52 3.10 16.12
C ILE A 174 2.31 2.83 15.21
N VAL A 175 1.65 3.88 14.71
CA VAL A 175 0.50 3.74 13.79
C VAL A 175 0.93 3.06 12.49
N ILE A 176 2.07 3.43 11.91
CA ILE A 176 2.61 2.81 10.69
C ILE A 176 2.90 1.32 10.93
N ILE A 177 3.60 0.99 12.02
CA ILE A 177 3.94 -0.40 12.37
C ILE A 177 2.65 -1.21 12.58
N PHE A 178 1.70 -0.69 13.36
CA PHE A 178 0.42 -1.37 13.61
C PHE A 178 -0.34 -1.63 12.31
N SER A 179 -0.43 -0.63 11.43
CA SER A 179 -1.07 -0.78 10.12
C SER A 179 -0.40 -1.86 9.26
N TYR A 180 0.95 -1.86 9.22
CA TYR A 180 1.71 -2.89 8.52
C TYR A 180 1.47 -4.29 9.10
N THR A 181 1.47 -4.43 10.43
CA THR A 181 1.19 -5.71 11.10
C THR A 181 -0.22 -6.21 10.77
N VAL A 182 -1.23 -5.34 10.80
CA VAL A 182 -2.61 -5.70 10.42
C VAL A 182 -2.66 -6.19 8.97
N TYR A 183 -2.03 -5.48 8.03
CA TYR A 183 -1.95 -5.89 6.63
C TYR A 183 -1.27 -7.26 6.48
N ALA A 184 -0.11 -7.45 7.13
CA ALA A 184 0.63 -8.71 7.08
C ALA A 184 -0.18 -9.89 7.65
N LEU A 185 -0.91 -9.68 8.75
CA LEU A 185 -1.78 -10.69 9.36
C LEU A 185 -2.89 -11.15 8.41
N PHE A 186 -3.58 -10.21 7.76
CA PHE A 186 -4.63 -10.56 6.78
C PHE A 186 -4.07 -11.31 5.58
N LYS A 187 -2.91 -10.88 5.06
CA LYS A 187 -2.23 -11.57 3.97
C LYS A 187 -1.84 -13.01 4.35
N GLN A 188 -1.28 -13.21 5.53
CA GLN A 188 -0.90 -14.53 6.04
C GLN A 188 -2.11 -15.43 6.25
N LYS A 189 -3.20 -14.90 6.81
CA LYS A 189 -4.44 -15.66 7.01
C LYS A 189 -5.02 -16.15 5.69
N ARG A 190 -5.10 -15.28 4.68
CA ARG A 190 -5.57 -15.63 3.34
C ARG A 190 -4.72 -16.74 2.72
N LEU A 191 -3.39 -16.63 2.81
CA LEU A 191 -2.49 -17.67 2.30
C LEU A 191 -2.71 -19.01 3.02
N SER A 192 -2.92 -18.98 4.33
CA SER A 192 -3.21 -20.18 5.12
C SER A 192 -4.53 -20.84 4.74
N GLU A 193 -5.59 -20.07 4.47
CA GLU A 193 -6.88 -20.58 3.99
C GLU A 193 -6.71 -21.26 2.62
N ILE A 194 -6.04 -20.59 1.67
CA ILE A 194 -5.72 -21.15 0.35
C ILE A 194 -4.90 -22.45 0.45
N GLN A 195 -3.92 -22.52 1.35
CA GLN A 195 -3.13 -23.74 1.59
C GLN A 195 -3.98 -24.88 2.18
N LYS A 196 -4.93 -24.59 3.07
CA LYS A 196 -5.82 -25.62 3.62
C LYS A 196 -6.75 -26.18 2.56
N ASP A 197 -7.33 -25.31 1.73
CA ASP A 197 -8.18 -25.71 0.61
C ASP A 197 -7.41 -26.57 -0.40
N PHE A 198 -6.14 -26.22 -0.65
CA PHE A 198 -5.24 -27.06 -1.43
C PHE A 198 -5.06 -28.46 -0.84
N ILE A 199 -4.71 -28.56 0.44
CA ILE A 199 -4.47 -29.86 1.09
C ILE A 199 -5.74 -30.71 1.01
N ASN A 200 -6.91 -30.14 1.33
CA ASN A 200 -8.19 -30.84 1.24
C ASN A 200 -8.47 -31.35 -0.18
N ASN A 201 -8.28 -30.50 -1.19
CA ASN A 201 -8.45 -30.87 -2.59
C ASN A 201 -7.45 -31.94 -3.02
N MET A 202 -6.19 -31.84 -2.59
CA MET A 202 -5.15 -32.80 -2.90
C MET A 202 -5.47 -34.17 -2.31
N THR A 203 -5.94 -34.20 -1.06
CA THR A 203 -6.41 -35.43 -0.43
C THR A 203 -7.56 -36.05 -1.23
N HIS A 204 -8.51 -35.26 -1.71
CA HIS A 204 -9.61 -35.76 -2.52
C HIS A 204 -9.14 -36.32 -3.88
N GLU A 205 -8.33 -35.55 -4.62
CA GLU A 205 -7.79 -35.95 -5.93
C GLU A 205 -6.85 -37.17 -5.87
N PHE A 206 -6.27 -37.48 -4.71
CA PHE A 206 -5.52 -38.72 -4.48
C PHE A 206 -6.38 -39.87 -3.96
N LYS A 207 -7.38 -39.59 -3.12
CA LYS A 207 -8.23 -40.64 -2.54
C LYS A 207 -9.03 -41.37 -3.62
N THR A 208 -9.56 -40.67 -4.62
CA THR A 208 -10.36 -41.30 -5.69
C THR A 208 -9.57 -42.35 -6.50
N PRO A 209 -8.43 -42.02 -7.16
CA PRO A 209 -7.65 -43.01 -7.91
C PRO A 209 -7.12 -44.12 -7.00
N LEU A 210 -6.68 -43.79 -5.79
CA LEU A 210 -6.16 -44.79 -4.84
C LEU A 210 -7.25 -45.79 -4.45
N THR A 211 -8.47 -45.32 -4.18
CA THR A 211 -9.62 -46.19 -3.86
C THR A 211 -9.97 -47.10 -5.03
N ALA A 212 -9.99 -46.56 -6.26
CA ALA A 212 -10.26 -47.34 -7.46
C ALA A 212 -9.20 -48.44 -7.67
N ILE A 213 -7.92 -48.11 -7.50
CA ILE A 213 -6.82 -49.08 -7.56
C ILE A 213 -6.98 -50.15 -6.49
N SER A 214 -7.27 -49.78 -5.24
CA SER A 214 -7.46 -50.73 -4.14
C SER A 214 -8.61 -51.70 -4.40
N VAL A 215 -9.78 -51.22 -4.86
CA VAL A 215 -10.92 -52.08 -5.18
C VAL A 215 -10.60 -53.02 -6.34
N CYS A 216 -9.97 -52.52 -7.41
CA CYS A 216 -9.58 -53.37 -8.54
C CYS A 216 -8.54 -54.42 -8.11
N ALA A 217 -7.56 -54.04 -7.28
CA ALA A 217 -6.56 -54.95 -6.75
C ALA A 217 -7.16 -56.03 -5.82
N GLU A 218 -8.18 -55.68 -5.03
CA GLU A 218 -8.93 -56.64 -4.20
C GLU A 218 -9.64 -57.68 -5.07
N VAL A 219 -10.29 -57.24 -6.15
CA VAL A 219 -10.95 -58.15 -7.11
C VAL A 219 -9.94 -59.03 -7.86
N ILE A 220 -8.79 -58.48 -8.26
CA ILE A 220 -7.73 -59.25 -8.93
C ILE A 220 -7.08 -60.27 -7.98
N SER A 221 -7.08 -60.01 -6.67
CA SER A 221 -6.53 -60.92 -5.66
C SER A 221 -7.39 -62.16 -5.41
N ASP A 222 -8.68 -62.12 -5.79
CA ASP A 222 -9.55 -63.30 -5.73
C ASP A 222 -9.23 -64.26 -6.89
N LYS A 223 -8.85 -65.50 -6.57
CA LYS A 223 -8.53 -66.55 -7.57
C LYS A 223 -9.66 -66.82 -8.56
N ASN A 224 -10.91 -66.52 -8.19
CA ASN A 224 -12.06 -66.67 -9.07
C ASN A 224 -11.98 -65.78 -10.31
N ILE A 225 -11.25 -64.67 -10.27
CA ILE A 225 -11.09 -63.75 -11.41
C ILE A 225 -10.36 -64.39 -12.60
N LEU A 226 -9.57 -65.44 -12.35
CA LEU A 226 -8.84 -66.17 -13.41
C LEU A 226 -9.79 -66.87 -14.39
N ASN A 227 -11.04 -67.10 -13.99
CA ASN A 227 -12.07 -67.69 -14.83
C ASN A 227 -12.73 -66.67 -15.78
N ASP A 228 -12.51 -65.38 -15.58
CA ASP A 228 -13.09 -64.28 -16.37
C ASP A 228 -11.98 -63.34 -16.86
N GLN A 229 -11.37 -63.73 -17.98
CA GLN A 229 -10.23 -63.02 -18.57
C GLN A 229 -10.57 -61.60 -19.03
N GLU A 230 -11.80 -61.38 -19.51
CA GLU A 230 -12.24 -60.05 -19.97
C GLU A 230 -12.30 -59.09 -18.79
N ARG A 231 -12.90 -59.52 -17.69
CA ARG A 231 -13.02 -58.72 -16.47
C ARG A 231 -11.65 -58.49 -15.80
N LEU A 232 -10.75 -59.46 -15.83
CA LEU A 232 -9.35 -59.30 -15.39
C LEU A 232 -8.63 -58.20 -16.19
N TRP A 233 -8.79 -58.19 -17.52
CA TRP A 233 -8.20 -57.17 -18.38
C TRP A 233 -8.77 -55.78 -18.09
N GLN A 234 -10.10 -55.68 -17.92
CA GLN A 234 -10.77 -54.42 -17.56
C GLN A 234 -10.22 -53.82 -16.25
N TYR A 235 -10.12 -54.61 -15.17
CA TYR A 235 -9.58 -54.11 -13.89
C TYR A 235 -8.11 -53.72 -13.99
N THR A 236 -7.30 -54.49 -14.73
CA THR A 236 -5.88 -54.16 -14.95
C THR A 236 -5.73 -52.85 -15.73
N SER A 237 -6.58 -52.62 -16.74
CA SER A 237 -6.64 -51.37 -17.50
C SER A 237 -7.03 -50.18 -16.61
N ILE A 238 -8.01 -50.35 -15.73
CA ILE A 238 -8.41 -49.32 -14.75
C ILE A 238 -7.24 -48.96 -13.83
N ILE A 239 -6.55 -49.96 -13.26
CA ILE A 239 -5.38 -49.74 -12.40
C ILE A 239 -4.31 -48.94 -13.14
N HIS A 240 -3.98 -49.33 -14.38
CA HIS A 240 -2.97 -48.66 -15.18
C HIS A 240 -3.32 -47.18 -15.41
N LYS A 241 -4.56 -46.90 -15.82
CA LYS A 241 -5.05 -45.54 -16.06
C LYS A 241 -5.03 -44.67 -14.81
N GLU A 242 -5.47 -45.18 -13.66
CA GLU A 242 -5.46 -44.40 -12.42
C GLU A 242 -4.02 -44.21 -11.87
N ALA A 243 -3.11 -45.15 -12.12
CA ALA A 243 -1.69 -45.00 -11.80
C ALA A 243 -1.01 -43.90 -12.64
N GLU A 244 -1.26 -43.86 -13.95
CA GLU A 244 -0.79 -42.77 -14.81
C GLU A 244 -1.35 -41.42 -14.37
N ARG A 245 -2.64 -41.38 -14.00
CA ARG A 245 -3.26 -40.17 -13.47
C ARG A 245 -2.59 -39.67 -12.18
N LEU A 246 -2.30 -40.58 -11.24
CA LEU A 246 -1.55 -40.26 -10.02
C LEU A 246 -0.13 -39.74 -10.34
N ALA A 247 0.58 -40.38 -11.26
CA ALA A 247 1.90 -39.94 -11.70
C ALA A 247 1.85 -38.50 -12.28
N GLY A 248 0.84 -38.20 -13.11
CA GLY A 248 0.61 -36.86 -13.64
C GLY A 248 0.33 -35.82 -12.55
N HIS A 249 -0.41 -36.19 -11.49
CA HIS A 249 -0.63 -35.31 -10.34
C HIS A 249 0.68 -35.02 -9.60
N VAL A 250 1.52 -36.03 -9.35
CA VAL A 250 2.84 -35.87 -8.71
C VAL A 250 3.76 -34.98 -9.55
N GLN A 251 3.78 -35.15 -10.87
CA GLN A 251 4.60 -34.33 -11.76
C GLN A 251 4.20 -32.84 -11.70
N LYS A 252 2.89 -32.54 -11.66
CA LYS A 252 2.39 -31.16 -11.49
C LYS A 252 2.86 -30.53 -10.17
N LEU A 253 2.88 -31.30 -9.08
CA LEU A 253 3.38 -30.84 -7.78
C LEU A 253 4.88 -30.57 -7.80
N LEU A 254 5.67 -31.49 -8.38
CA LEU A 254 7.11 -31.33 -8.52
C LEU A 254 7.48 -30.11 -9.38
N GLN A 255 6.78 -29.90 -10.49
CA GLN A 255 6.97 -28.73 -11.34
C GLN A 255 6.68 -27.42 -10.58
N ALA A 256 5.57 -27.35 -9.84
CA ALA A 256 5.25 -26.19 -9.02
C ALA A 256 6.34 -25.91 -7.97
N SER A 257 6.88 -26.95 -7.32
CA SER A 257 7.95 -26.80 -6.33
C SER A 257 9.28 -26.33 -6.93
N LYS A 258 9.66 -26.84 -8.11
CA LYS A 258 10.93 -26.46 -8.78
C LYS A 258 10.95 -24.99 -9.19
N ILE A 259 9.81 -24.49 -9.67
CA ILE A 259 9.65 -23.09 -10.07
C ILE A 259 9.82 -22.15 -8.88
N GLU A 260 9.28 -22.49 -7.71
CA GLU A 260 9.40 -21.65 -6.51
C GLU A 260 10.84 -21.49 -6.03
N GLN A 261 11.64 -22.54 -6.14
CA GLN A 261 13.04 -22.50 -5.73
C GLN A 261 13.92 -21.75 -6.75
N LYS A 262 13.36 -21.29 -7.89
CA LYS A 262 14.09 -20.70 -9.02
C LYS A 262 15.21 -21.59 -9.57
N VAL A 263 15.09 -22.92 -9.41
CA VAL A 263 16.08 -23.92 -9.86
C VAL A 263 15.75 -24.40 -11.28
N VAL A 264 15.03 -23.60 -12.07
CA VAL A 264 14.64 -24.00 -13.42
C VAL A 264 15.82 -23.77 -14.36
N GLN A 265 16.40 -24.84 -14.88
CA GLN A 265 17.34 -24.79 -15.99
C GLN A 265 16.53 -24.69 -17.29
N LEU A 266 16.76 -23.63 -18.06
CA LEU A 266 16.08 -23.39 -19.34
C LEU A 266 16.92 -23.94 -20.49
N ASN A 267 16.26 -24.58 -21.45
CA ASN A 267 16.85 -24.98 -22.72
C ASN A 267 16.33 -24.09 -23.84
N ILE A 268 17.03 -22.97 -24.06
CA ILE A 268 16.62 -21.95 -25.02
C ILE A 268 16.98 -22.38 -26.44
N SER A 269 16.00 -22.38 -27.33
CA SER A 269 16.13 -22.72 -28.76
C SER A 269 15.22 -21.87 -29.62
N GLU A 270 15.40 -21.89 -30.95
CA GLU A 270 14.44 -21.27 -31.86
C GLU A 270 13.19 -22.16 -32.00
N VAL A 271 12.03 -21.63 -31.62
CA VAL A 271 10.76 -22.35 -31.63
C VAL A 271 9.77 -21.66 -32.54
N GLU A 272 9.19 -22.40 -33.48
CA GLU A 272 8.07 -21.91 -34.28
C GLU A 272 6.78 -21.96 -33.45
N VAL A 273 6.26 -20.79 -33.07
CA VAL A 273 5.16 -20.68 -32.10
C VAL A 273 3.88 -21.30 -32.64
N SER A 274 3.57 -21.11 -33.93
CA SER A 274 2.39 -21.70 -34.56
C SER A 274 2.39 -23.24 -34.52
N SER A 275 3.55 -23.85 -34.80
CA SER A 275 3.72 -25.31 -34.77
C SER A 275 3.47 -25.86 -33.37
N LEU A 276 4.01 -25.20 -32.34
CA LEU A 276 3.81 -25.58 -30.95
C LEU A 276 2.35 -25.41 -30.47
N ILE A 277 1.65 -24.36 -30.92
CA ILE A 277 0.21 -24.19 -30.64
C ILE A 277 -0.58 -25.35 -31.28
N ASN A 278 -0.30 -25.69 -32.54
CA ASN A 278 -0.96 -26.80 -33.23
C ASN A 278 -0.73 -28.15 -32.53
N GLU A 279 0.49 -28.41 -32.05
CA GLU A 279 0.79 -29.60 -31.25
C GLU A 279 -0.07 -29.67 -29.98
N CYS A 280 -0.24 -28.55 -29.28
CA CYS A 280 -1.09 -28.48 -28.08
C CYS A 280 -2.58 -28.70 -28.42
N ILE A 281 -3.06 -28.17 -29.54
CA ILE A 281 -4.43 -28.37 -30.02
C ILE A 281 -4.67 -29.85 -30.33
N GLU A 282 -3.79 -30.49 -31.09
CA GLU A 282 -3.92 -31.91 -31.45
C GLU A 282 -3.87 -32.84 -30.22
N GLN A 283 -3.04 -32.52 -29.22
CA GLN A 283 -3.02 -33.26 -27.94
C GLN A 283 -4.36 -33.20 -27.19
N LEU A 284 -5.06 -32.06 -27.24
CA LEU A 284 -6.32 -31.84 -26.53
C LEU A 284 -7.56 -32.16 -27.37
N LYS A 285 -7.40 -32.39 -28.68
CA LYS A 285 -8.49 -32.68 -29.63
C LYS A 285 -9.45 -33.79 -29.18
N PRO A 286 -8.99 -34.95 -28.64
CA PRO A 286 -9.91 -35.98 -28.14
C PRO A 286 -10.76 -35.50 -26.96
N VAL A 287 -10.24 -34.57 -26.15
CA VAL A 287 -10.95 -33.98 -25.02
C VAL A 287 -12.02 -33.00 -25.51
N PHE A 288 -11.68 -32.17 -26.51
CA PHE A 288 -12.62 -31.25 -27.15
C PHE A 288 -13.78 -31.96 -27.83
N GLU A 289 -13.48 -32.97 -28.65
CA GLU A 289 -14.49 -33.72 -29.40
C GLU A 289 -15.46 -34.44 -28.45
N LYS A 290 -14.94 -35.01 -27.34
CA LYS A 290 -15.77 -35.65 -26.32
C LYS A 290 -16.70 -34.67 -25.60
N ALA A 291 -16.27 -33.42 -25.45
CA ALA A 291 -17.07 -32.35 -24.83
C ALA A 291 -17.97 -31.61 -25.84
N GLY A 292 -18.00 -32.02 -27.12
CA GLY A 292 -18.74 -31.33 -28.17
C GLY A 292 -18.20 -29.93 -28.51
N GLY A 293 -17.01 -29.59 -28.02
CA GLY A 293 -16.40 -28.28 -28.17
C GLY A 293 -15.72 -28.05 -29.52
N ARG A 294 -15.36 -26.80 -29.81
CA ARG A 294 -14.63 -26.40 -31.01
C ARG A 294 -13.48 -25.47 -30.66
N VAL A 295 -12.33 -25.69 -31.31
CA VAL A 295 -11.18 -24.79 -31.27
C VAL A 295 -10.96 -24.20 -32.65
N THR A 296 -10.82 -22.88 -32.71
CA THR A 296 -10.42 -22.15 -33.92
C THR A 296 -9.10 -21.45 -33.66
N PHE A 297 -8.09 -21.73 -34.48
CA PHE A 297 -6.78 -21.07 -34.41
C PHE A 297 -6.59 -20.19 -35.64
N THR A 298 -6.44 -18.88 -35.42
CA THR A 298 -6.09 -17.92 -36.46
C THR A 298 -4.58 -17.69 -36.42
N GLU A 299 -3.89 -18.22 -37.42
CA GLU A 299 -2.44 -18.17 -37.52
C GLU A 299 -1.96 -16.88 -38.21
N ASN A 300 -1.63 -15.84 -37.44
CA ASN A 300 -1.03 -14.61 -38.01
C ASN A 300 0.50 -14.58 -37.93
N LEU A 301 1.13 -15.63 -37.37
CA LEU A 301 2.57 -15.70 -37.09
C LEU A 301 3.32 -16.77 -37.90
N LYS A 302 2.82 -17.12 -39.08
CA LYS A 302 3.37 -18.22 -39.87
C LYS A 302 4.88 -18.04 -40.13
N GLY A 303 5.69 -19.01 -39.71
CA GLY A 303 7.15 -19.00 -39.84
C GLY A 303 7.91 -18.13 -38.83
N LEU A 304 7.24 -17.47 -37.87
CA LEU A 304 7.92 -16.72 -36.82
C LEU A 304 8.57 -17.67 -35.82
N LYS A 305 9.88 -17.53 -35.66
CA LYS A 305 10.65 -18.23 -34.64
C LYS A 305 10.90 -17.33 -33.44
N LEU A 306 10.53 -17.83 -32.26
CA LEU A 306 10.79 -17.20 -30.97
C LEU A 306 11.94 -17.96 -30.29
N ARG A 307 12.97 -17.24 -29.84
CA ARG A 307 14.03 -17.83 -29.02
C ARG A 307 13.52 -18.04 -27.60
N THR A 308 13.19 -19.28 -27.24
CA THR A 308 12.54 -19.63 -25.96
C THR A 308 12.75 -21.12 -25.62
N ASP A 309 12.26 -21.55 -24.47
CA ASP A 309 12.17 -22.97 -24.11
C ASP A 309 10.84 -23.58 -24.62
N ALA A 310 10.94 -24.52 -25.56
CA ALA A 310 9.78 -25.16 -26.19
C ALA A 310 8.91 -25.94 -25.19
N PHE A 311 9.54 -26.64 -24.24
CA PHE A 311 8.85 -27.43 -23.24
C PHE A 311 8.02 -26.55 -22.31
N HIS A 312 8.62 -25.47 -21.81
CA HIS A 312 7.95 -24.54 -20.91
C HIS A 312 6.87 -23.72 -21.62
N LEU A 313 7.12 -23.26 -22.84
CA LEU A 313 6.10 -22.57 -23.64
C LEU A 313 4.90 -23.49 -23.95
N GLY A 314 5.17 -24.72 -24.39
CA GLY A 314 4.12 -25.70 -24.70
C GLY A 314 3.26 -25.99 -23.47
N ASN A 315 3.89 -26.20 -22.32
CA ASN A 315 3.17 -26.38 -21.05
C ASN A 315 2.32 -25.16 -20.67
N MET A 316 2.78 -23.92 -20.92
CA MET A 316 1.99 -22.74 -20.65
C MET A 316 0.73 -22.67 -21.53
N ILE A 317 0.88 -22.92 -22.84
CA ILE A 317 -0.22 -22.95 -23.80
C ILE A 317 -1.19 -24.06 -23.43
N TYR A 318 -0.69 -25.27 -23.15
CA TYR A 318 -1.51 -26.40 -22.71
C TYR A 318 -2.34 -26.06 -21.47
N ASN A 319 -1.75 -25.43 -20.44
CA ASN A 319 -2.48 -25.05 -19.23
C ASN A 319 -3.58 -24.01 -19.50
N LEU A 320 -3.36 -23.07 -20.42
CA LEU A 320 -4.38 -22.09 -20.80
C LEU A 320 -5.52 -22.75 -21.57
N LEU A 321 -5.21 -23.66 -22.51
CA LEU A 321 -6.22 -24.42 -23.26
C LEU A 321 -7.01 -25.39 -22.37
N ASP A 322 -6.35 -26.13 -21.48
CA ASP A 322 -6.97 -27.02 -20.51
C ASP A 322 -7.95 -26.27 -19.59
N ASN A 323 -7.60 -25.03 -19.18
CA ASN A 323 -8.53 -24.19 -18.42
C ASN A 323 -9.72 -23.73 -19.27
N ALA A 324 -9.49 -23.30 -20.50
CA ALA A 324 -10.56 -22.88 -21.40
C ALA A 324 -11.54 -24.02 -21.74
N ILE A 325 -11.09 -25.29 -21.75
CA ILE A 325 -11.96 -26.48 -21.82
C ILE A 325 -12.80 -26.62 -20.55
N LYS A 326 -12.15 -26.55 -19.38
CA LYS A 326 -12.77 -26.85 -18.08
C LYS A 326 -13.78 -25.81 -17.63
N TYR A 327 -13.55 -24.55 -17.99
CA TYR A 327 -14.34 -23.41 -17.54
C TYR A 327 -15.13 -22.75 -18.68
N GLY A 328 -14.96 -23.23 -19.92
CA GLY A 328 -15.73 -22.80 -21.07
C GLY A 328 -17.21 -23.15 -20.97
N GLY A 329 -18.02 -22.67 -21.91
CA GLY A 329 -19.44 -22.99 -21.99
C GLY A 329 -19.70 -24.47 -22.34
N ASP A 330 -20.97 -24.85 -22.40
CA ASP A 330 -21.41 -26.17 -22.87
C ASP A 330 -22.23 -25.99 -24.17
N PRO A 331 -21.64 -26.19 -25.36
CA PRO A 331 -20.29 -26.68 -25.64
C PRO A 331 -19.20 -25.60 -25.53
N ALA A 332 -17.95 -26.05 -25.26
CA ALA A 332 -16.80 -25.15 -25.12
C ALA A 332 -16.31 -24.63 -26.48
N LEU A 333 -16.33 -23.31 -26.66
CA LEU A 333 -15.85 -22.64 -27.85
C LEU A 333 -14.58 -21.87 -27.49
N ILE A 334 -13.46 -22.24 -28.11
CA ILE A 334 -12.17 -21.61 -27.88
C ILE A 334 -11.64 -20.97 -29.15
N GLU A 335 -11.24 -19.71 -29.03
CA GLU A 335 -10.56 -18.98 -30.10
C GLU A 335 -9.12 -18.69 -29.67
N ILE A 336 -8.17 -19.09 -30.52
CA ILE A 336 -6.74 -18.83 -30.32
C ILE A 336 -6.31 -17.87 -31.42
N ASN A 337 -5.72 -16.74 -31.04
CA ASN A 337 -5.08 -15.82 -31.97
C ASN A 337 -3.63 -15.64 -31.55
N SER A 338 -2.73 -15.59 -32.53
CA SER A 338 -1.34 -15.22 -32.31
C SER A 338 -1.00 -13.98 -33.14
N ALA A 339 -0.25 -13.05 -32.59
CA ALA A 339 0.16 -11.80 -33.25
C ALA A 339 1.48 -11.28 -32.69
N THR A 340 2.16 -10.41 -33.46
CA THR A 340 3.35 -9.68 -33.01
C THR A 340 2.94 -8.26 -32.62
N ASN A 341 3.54 -7.76 -31.54
CA ASN A 341 3.42 -6.37 -31.13
C ASN A 341 4.82 -5.84 -30.79
N GLY A 342 5.45 -5.16 -31.76
CA GLY A 342 6.86 -4.80 -31.68
C GLY A 342 7.76 -6.04 -31.64
N ASN A 343 8.57 -6.17 -30.59
CA ASN A 343 9.47 -7.31 -30.38
C ASN A 343 8.85 -8.45 -29.54
N GLU A 344 7.55 -8.36 -29.23
CA GLU A 344 6.83 -9.35 -28.43
C GLU A 344 5.89 -10.20 -29.29
N VAL A 345 5.87 -11.49 -29.02
CA VAL A 345 4.83 -12.42 -29.44
C VAL A 345 3.71 -12.39 -28.42
N GLN A 346 2.48 -12.24 -28.91
CA GLN A 346 1.26 -12.29 -28.11
C GLN A 346 0.40 -13.46 -28.57
N ILE A 347 0.01 -14.31 -27.62
CA ILE A 347 -0.90 -15.43 -27.82
C ILE A 347 -2.14 -15.13 -26.98
N SER A 348 -3.29 -14.95 -27.61
CA SER A 348 -4.56 -14.78 -26.93
C SER A 348 -5.39 -16.06 -27.02
N ILE A 349 -5.92 -16.51 -25.89
CA ILE A 349 -6.83 -17.66 -25.80
C ILE A 349 -8.14 -17.14 -25.20
N SER A 350 -9.21 -17.21 -25.97
CA SER A 350 -10.56 -16.82 -25.58
C SER A 350 -11.42 -18.06 -25.37
N ASP A 351 -12.21 -18.08 -24.31
CA ASP A 351 -13.26 -19.06 -24.06
C ASP A 351 -14.65 -18.40 -24.03
N ASN A 352 -15.72 -19.20 -24.08
CA ASN A 352 -17.12 -18.77 -23.94
C ASN A 352 -17.74 -19.13 -22.58
N GLY A 353 -16.92 -19.20 -21.53
CA GLY A 353 -17.35 -19.59 -20.18
C GLY A 353 -18.08 -18.50 -19.39
N GLY A 354 -18.36 -18.77 -18.11
CA GLY A 354 -19.04 -17.82 -17.21
C GLY A 354 -18.19 -16.66 -16.69
N GLY A 355 -16.95 -16.51 -17.18
CA GLY A 355 -16.03 -15.46 -16.78
C GLY A 355 -15.51 -15.55 -15.34
N ILE A 356 -14.81 -14.49 -14.95
CA ILE A 356 -14.10 -14.37 -13.67
C ILE A 356 -14.42 -12.98 -13.09
N LEU A 357 -14.99 -12.97 -11.88
CA LEU A 357 -15.31 -11.72 -11.18
C LEU A 357 -14.07 -10.84 -11.04
N LYS A 358 -14.22 -9.52 -11.29
CA LYS A 358 -13.12 -8.54 -11.23
C LYS A 358 -12.28 -8.64 -9.94
N LYS A 359 -12.90 -8.90 -8.79
CA LYS A 359 -12.22 -9.05 -7.49
C LYS A 359 -11.29 -10.27 -7.41
N GLN A 360 -11.50 -11.28 -8.25
CA GLN A 360 -10.76 -12.54 -8.26
C GLN A 360 -9.70 -12.60 -9.37
N GLN A 361 -9.79 -11.76 -10.42
CA GLN A 361 -8.88 -11.78 -11.58
C GLN A 361 -7.40 -11.61 -11.20
N GLN A 362 -7.08 -10.84 -10.16
CA GLN A 362 -5.69 -10.72 -9.68
C GLN A 362 -5.19 -11.98 -8.98
N ASN A 363 -6.11 -12.77 -8.43
CA ASN A 363 -5.81 -13.88 -7.54
C ASN A 363 -5.71 -15.22 -8.28
N ILE A 364 -6.24 -15.34 -9.50
CA ILE A 364 -6.22 -16.61 -10.25
C ILE A 364 -4.81 -17.11 -10.60
N PHE A 365 -3.83 -16.20 -10.59
CA PHE A 365 -2.42 -16.53 -10.79
C PHE A 365 -1.70 -16.84 -9.47
N GLU A 366 -2.37 -16.72 -8.32
CA GLU A 366 -1.84 -17.14 -7.03
C GLU A 366 -1.84 -18.66 -6.93
N ARG A 367 -0.85 -19.18 -6.22
CA ARG A 367 -0.70 -20.61 -5.98
C ARG A 367 -1.93 -21.15 -5.26
N PHE A 368 -2.47 -22.25 -5.79
CA PHE A 368 -3.63 -22.96 -5.26
C PHE A 368 -4.96 -22.19 -5.28
N PHE A 369 -4.98 -20.98 -5.82
CA PHE A 369 -6.20 -20.22 -5.90
C PHE A 369 -7.18 -20.89 -6.87
N ARG A 370 -8.45 -20.93 -6.47
CA ARG A 370 -9.57 -21.39 -7.30
C ARG A 370 -10.74 -20.44 -7.08
N VAL A 371 -11.47 -20.14 -8.14
CA VAL A 371 -12.71 -19.37 -8.04
C VAL A 371 -13.76 -20.24 -7.35
N THR A 372 -14.21 -19.83 -6.17
CA THR A 372 -15.28 -20.48 -5.41
C THR A 372 -16.61 -19.80 -5.75
N SER A 373 -17.26 -20.23 -6.83
CA SER A 373 -18.61 -19.76 -7.20
C SER A 373 -19.63 -20.85 -6.91
N GLY A 374 -20.32 -20.77 -5.78
CA GLY A 374 -21.48 -21.62 -5.46
C GLY A 374 -21.23 -23.14 -5.53
N ASP A 375 -22.27 -23.88 -5.94
CA ASP A 375 -22.32 -25.35 -6.04
C ASP A 375 -21.38 -25.95 -7.13
N ILE A 376 -20.55 -25.15 -7.78
CA ILE A 376 -19.59 -25.60 -8.80
C ILE A 376 -18.32 -26.13 -8.10
N HIS A 377 -18.49 -27.20 -7.32
CA HIS A 377 -17.37 -27.98 -6.76
C HIS A 377 -16.82 -29.02 -7.76
N ASP A 378 -17.39 -29.11 -8.96
CA ASP A 378 -17.20 -30.27 -9.84
C ASP A 378 -15.99 -30.19 -10.80
N VAL A 379 -15.37 -29.01 -10.95
CA VAL A 379 -14.24 -28.85 -11.87
C VAL A 379 -12.93 -29.27 -11.19
N LYS A 380 -12.37 -30.41 -11.59
CA LYS A 380 -11.16 -31.02 -10.98
C LYS A 380 -9.87 -30.23 -11.28
N GLY A 381 -9.04 -30.00 -10.26
CA GLY A 381 -7.71 -29.40 -10.42
C GLY A 381 -7.09 -28.84 -9.13
N PHE A 382 -5.75 -28.78 -9.09
CA PHE A 382 -4.97 -28.34 -7.92
C PHE A 382 -4.79 -26.82 -7.78
N GLY A 383 -5.27 -26.01 -8.74
CA GLY A 383 -5.03 -24.56 -8.74
C GLY A 383 -3.56 -24.18 -8.99
N LEU A 384 -2.81 -25.02 -9.72
CA LEU A 384 -1.38 -24.81 -10.01
C LEU A 384 -1.09 -24.39 -11.45
N GLY A 385 -2.03 -24.57 -12.38
CA GLY A 385 -1.82 -24.32 -13.81
C GLY A 385 -1.53 -22.84 -14.10
N LEU A 386 -2.45 -21.93 -13.74
CA LEU A 386 -2.23 -20.50 -13.97
C LEU A 386 -1.07 -19.92 -13.16
N PHE A 387 -0.80 -20.45 -11.96
CA PHE A 387 0.40 -20.11 -11.21
C PHE A 387 1.67 -20.48 -11.99
N TYR A 388 1.74 -21.69 -12.54
CA TYR A 388 2.84 -22.12 -13.41
C TYR A 388 3.01 -21.18 -14.59
N VAL A 389 1.91 -20.86 -15.31
CA VAL A 389 1.95 -19.93 -16.45
C VAL A 389 2.52 -18.57 -16.03
N LYS A 390 2.06 -18.00 -14.91
CA LYS A 390 2.53 -16.69 -14.43
C LYS A 390 3.99 -16.68 -14.01
N GLN A 391 4.47 -17.73 -13.35
CA GLN A 391 5.87 -17.79 -12.92
C GLN A 391 6.79 -18.07 -14.11
N MET A 392 6.41 -19.01 -14.98
CA MET A 392 7.23 -19.38 -16.13
C MET A 392 7.27 -18.28 -17.19
N SER A 393 6.18 -17.55 -17.41
CA SER A 393 6.17 -16.38 -18.29
C SER A 393 7.19 -15.34 -17.80
N LYS A 394 7.25 -15.07 -16.48
CA LYS A 394 8.23 -14.16 -15.89
C LYS A 394 9.67 -14.66 -16.02
N VAL A 395 9.89 -15.96 -15.81
CA VAL A 395 11.21 -16.59 -16.00
C VAL A 395 11.68 -16.40 -17.45
N LEU A 396 10.76 -16.53 -18.42
CA LEU A 396 11.01 -16.27 -19.85
C LEU A 396 10.91 -14.78 -20.24
N LYS A 397 11.05 -13.85 -19.28
CA LYS A 397 10.99 -12.39 -19.48
C LYS A 397 9.70 -11.87 -20.17
N GLY A 398 8.62 -12.63 -20.10
CA GLY A 398 7.29 -12.28 -20.59
C GLY A 398 6.28 -12.01 -19.48
N ASP A 399 5.00 -11.98 -19.84
CA ASP A 399 3.90 -11.84 -18.87
C ASP A 399 2.61 -12.53 -19.34
N VAL A 400 1.72 -12.80 -18.39
CA VAL A 400 0.37 -13.29 -18.66
C VAL A 400 -0.66 -12.50 -17.84
N PHE A 401 -1.77 -12.14 -18.48
CA PHE A 401 -2.87 -11.42 -17.84
C PHE A 401 -4.20 -11.70 -18.53
N ILE A 402 -5.29 -11.30 -17.90
CA ILE A 402 -6.63 -11.33 -18.49
C ILE A 402 -6.89 -9.98 -19.16
N GLN A 403 -7.25 -10.00 -20.44
CA GLN A 403 -7.67 -8.79 -21.16
C GLN A 403 -9.13 -8.46 -20.90
N LYS A 404 -10.00 -9.47 -20.98
CA LYS A 404 -11.44 -9.34 -20.78
C LYS A 404 -11.95 -10.57 -20.06
N SER A 405 -12.87 -10.39 -19.12
CA SER A 405 -13.60 -11.50 -18.51
C SER A 405 -14.93 -11.01 -17.96
N ASP A 406 -16.02 -11.58 -18.47
CA ASP A 406 -17.41 -11.30 -18.14
C ASP A 406 -18.25 -12.59 -18.32
N GLU A 407 -19.57 -12.52 -18.15
CA GLU A 407 -20.46 -13.68 -18.27
C GLU A 407 -20.46 -14.33 -19.66
N SER A 408 -19.83 -13.72 -20.68
CA SER A 408 -19.70 -14.26 -22.02
C SER A 408 -18.37 -14.98 -22.30
N GLY A 409 -17.43 -14.97 -21.35
CA GLY A 409 -16.15 -15.67 -21.47
C GLY A 409 -14.97 -14.94 -20.88
N SER A 410 -13.78 -15.51 -21.06
CA SER A 410 -12.51 -14.89 -20.67
C SER A 410 -11.50 -14.89 -21.82
N ILE A 411 -10.69 -13.84 -21.89
CA ILE A 411 -9.58 -13.70 -22.82
C ILE A 411 -8.29 -13.58 -22.03
N PHE A 412 -7.44 -14.61 -22.12
CA PHE A 412 -6.10 -14.62 -21.56
C PHE A 412 -5.08 -14.22 -22.64
N ILE A 413 -4.15 -13.32 -22.29
CA ILE A 413 -3.04 -12.94 -23.16
C ILE A 413 -1.74 -13.40 -22.50
N LEU A 414 -0.98 -14.22 -23.22
CA LEU A 414 0.41 -14.56 -22.94
C LEU A 414 1.31 -13.73 -23.85
N LYS A 415 2.22 -12.96 -23.26
CA LYS A 415 3.23 -12.15 -23.95
C LYS A 415 4.62 -12.70 -23.70
N LEU A 416 5.41 -12.83 -24.74
CA LEU A 416 6.80 -13.28 -24.67
C LEU A 416 7.66 -12.45 -25.63
N ALA A 417 8.83 -12.03 -25.19
CA ALA A 417 9.86 -11.47 -26.05
C ALA A 417 10.90 -12.54 -26.39
N ASN A 418 11.75 -12.28 -27.38
CA ASN A 418 12.91 -13.14 -27.62
C ASN A 418 13.78 -13.23 -26.36
N TYR A 419 14.12 -14.46 -25.97
CA TYR A 419 15.00 -14.70 -24.84
C TYR A 419 16.45 -14.45 -25.26
N GLU A 420 17.06 -13.39 -24.69
CA GLU A 420 18.47 -13.03 -24.90
C GLU A 420 19.44 -14.15 -24.50
#